data_AF-A0AA97MPB4-F1
#
_entry.id   AF-A0AA97MPB4-F1
#
_cell.length_a   1.000
_cell.length_b   1.000
_cell.length_c   1.000
_cell.angle_alpha   90.00
_cell.angle_beta   90.00
_cell.angle_gamma   90.00
#
_symmetry.space_group_name_H-M   'P 1'
#
loop_
_entity.id
_entity.type
_entity.pdbx_description
1 polymer ?
#
loop_
_entity_poly.entity_id
_entity_poly.type
_entity_poly.pdbx_seq_one_letter_code
_entity_poly.pdbx_strand_id
1 'polypeptide(L)'
;QLSGKWFLVGMASRCSYLAEHSHQLEATMVMVTVLDGQSLAISVFRKLDRMCWEIRQHYLPAQAPGRFLLKGEGDCSKVDVVVGEVDPSSFAILYYQKGRSVSVKLYGRSSRVSDAVVDKFEQRVRAVGLSEDVTYYFPTYGRWHMVLEETHV
;
A
#
# COMPACT_ATOMS: atom_id res chain seq x y z
N GLN A 1 -9.72 -12.45 -4.00
CA GLN A 1 -10.32 -11.21 -3.48
C GLN A 1 -9.24 -10.36 -2.80
N LEU A 2 -9.31 -9.03 -2.88
CA LEU A 2 -8.34 -8.09 -2.28
C LEU A 2 -8.51 -7.90 -0.76
N SER A 3 -9.61 -8.38 -0.18
CA SER A 3 -9.88 -8.25 1.25
C SER A 3 -8.83 -8.96 2.12
N GLY A 4 -8.78 -8.53 3.38
CA GLY A 4 -7.93 -9.08 4.41
C GLY A 4 -6.61 -8.34 4.59
N LYS A 5 -5.69 -9.00 5.28
CA LYS A 5 -4.39 -8.46 5.67
C LYS A 5 -3.39 -8.52 4.51
N TRP A 6 -2.62 -7.45 4.39
CA TRP A 6 -1.51 -7.28 3.45
C TRP A 6 -0.34 -6.57 4.14
N PHE A 7 0.87 -6.80 3.67
CA PHE A 7 2.07 -6.09 4.10
C PHE A 7 2.58 -5.26 2.93
N LEU A 8 2.94 -4.01 3.18
CA LEU A 8 3.64 -3.20 2.18
C LEU A 8 5.09 -3.69 2.12
N VAL A 9 5.49 -4.23 0.97
CA VAL A 9 6.80 -4.84 0.76
C VAL A 9 7.73 -3.85 0.07
N GLY A 10 7.23 -3.11 -0.92
CA GLY A 10 8.01 -2.15 -1.68
C GLY A 10 7.17 -1.02 -2.23
N MET A 11 7.80 0.14 -2.44
CA MET A 11 7.18 1.29 -3.09
C MET A 11 8.18 1.99 -4.00
N ALA A 12 7.79 2.29 -5.23
CA ALA A 12 8.53 3.17 -6.12
C ALA A 12 7.82 4.52 -6.24
N SER A 13 8.51 5.63 -5.95
CA SER A 13 7.91 6.98 -5.98
C SER A 13 8.95 8.09 -5.97
N ARG A 14 8.69 9.17 -6.71
CA ARG A 14 9.47 10.44 -6.68
C ARG A 14 9.01 11.41 -5.57
N CYS A 15 8.27 10.91 -4.58
CA CYS A 15 7.83 11.73 -3.45
C CYS A 15 9.05 12.16 -2.60
N SER A 16 9.30 13.47 -2.49
CA SER A 16 10.44 14.01 -1.75
C SER A 16 10.47 13.56 -0.29
N TYR A 17 9.31 13.57 0.38
CA TYR A 17 9.20 13.10 1.76
C TYR A 17 9.67 11.64 1.92
N LEU A 18 9.31 10.77 0.96
CA LEU A 18 9.75 9.37 0.97
C LEU A 18 11.25 9.25 0.74
N ALA A 19 11.81 10.05 -0.19
CA ALA A 19 13.25 10.06 -0.45
C ALA A 19 14.04 10.47 0.80
N GLU A 20 13.62 11.55 1.47
CA GLU A 20 14.25 12.07 2.68
C GLU A 20 14.14 11.11 3.88
N HIS A 21 13.00 10.44 4.05
CA HIS A 21 12.70 9.59 5.21
C HIS A 21 12.83 8.08 4.93
N SER A 22 13.38 7.70 3.78
CA SER A 22 13.57 6.31 3.36
C SER A 22 14.37 5.47 4.37
N HIS A 23 15.32 6.08 5.07
CA HIS A 23 16.13 5.45 6.12
C HIS A 23 15.34 5.13 7.40
N GLN A 24 14.13 5.68 7.56
CA GLN A 24 13.25 5.48 8.71
C GLN A 24 12.00 4.68 8.34
N LEU A 25 12.02 3.99 7.20
CA LEU A 25 10.91 3.12 6.83
C LEU A 25 10.71 2.05 7.91
N GLU A 26 9.49 1.94 8.38
CA GLU A 26 9.08 0.90 9.29
C GLU A 26 8.20 -0.10 8.56
N ALA A 27 8.13 -1.33 9.07
CA ALA A 27 7.18 -2.30 8.54
C ALA A 27 5.81 -1.62 8.45
N THR A 28 5.03 -1.91 7.41
CA THR A 28 3.67 -1.36 7.29
C THR A 28 2.70 -2.48 6.94
N MET A 29 1.63 -2.61 7.73
CA MET A 29 0.57 -3.59 7.53
C MET A 29 -0.71 -2.86 7.12
N VAL A 30 -1.48 -3.47 6.24
CA VAL A 30 -2.73 -2.90 5.72
C VAL A 30 -3.84 -3.93 5.85
N MET A 31 -4.97 -3.50 6.38
CA MET A 31 -6.21 -4.29 6.38
C MET A 31 -7.18 -3.70 5.36
N VAL A 32 -7.64 -4.53 4.44
CA VAL A 32 -8.57 -4.14 3.38
C VAL A 32 -9.92 -4.80 3.64
N THR A 33 -10.95 -3.97 3.75
CA THR A 33 -12.34 -4.42 3.91
C THR A 33 -13.16 -3.91 2.74
N VAL A 34 -13.91 -4.80 2.09
CA VAL A 34 -14.85 -4.40 1.03
C VAL A 34 -16.13 -3.90 1.70
N LEU A 35 -16.52 -2.68 1.36
CA LEU A 35 -17.75 -2.02 1.82
C LEU A 35 -18.77 -1.98 0.67
N ASP A 36 -20.04 -2.21 1.01
CA ASP A 36 -21.18 -2.08 0.08
C ASP A 36 -21.01 -2.83 -1.26
N GLY A 37 -20.17 -3.88 -1.26
CA GLY A 37 -19.80 -4.67 -2.42
C GLY A 37 -18.87 -3.98 -3.45
N GLN A 38 -18.51 -2.71 -3.28
CA GLN A 38 -17.78 -1.93 -4.30
C GLN A 38 -16.69 -1.00 -3.76
N SER A 39 -16.88 -0.40 -2.59
CA SER A 39 -15.90 0.51 -1.98
C SER A 39 -14.90 -0.28 -1.13
N LEU A 40 -13.73 0.31 -0.82
CA LEU A 40 -12.77 -0.31 0.11
C LEU A 40 -12.50 0.61 1.30
N ALA A 41 -12.61 0.06 2.51
CA ALA A 41 -11.99 0.63 3.70
C ALA A 41 -10.60 0.05 3.87
N ILE A 42 -9.62 0.93 4.05
CA ILE A 42 -8.20 0.60 4.18
C ILE A 42 -7.73 1.12 5.53
N SER A 43 -7.33 0.21 6.42
CA SER A 43 -6.64 0.57 7.67
C SER A 43 -5.15 0.30 7.50
N VAL A 44 -4.35 1.35 7.48
CA VAL A 44 -2.88 1.28 7.40
C VAL A 44 -2.32 1.37 8.81
N PHE A 45 -1.69 0.30 9.26
CA PHE A 45 -0.97 0.24 10.51
C PHE A 45 0.49 0.54 10.25
N ARG A 46 0.98 1.65 10.83
CA ARG A 46 2.39 2.03 10.83
C ARG A 46 2.85 2.22 12.26
N LYS A 47 4.10 1.90 12.55
CA LYS A 47 4.68 2.32 13.81
C LYS A 47 5.33 3.71 13.60
N LEU A 48 5.22 4.55 14.61
CA LEU A 48 5.72 5.92 14.67
C LEU A 48 5.95 6.24 16.14
N ASP A 49 7.14 6.72 16.49
CA ASP A 49 7.54 7.04 17.87
C ASP A 49 7.33 5.89 18.87
N ARG A 50 7.63 4.66 18.42
CA ARG A 50 7.43 3.40 19.17
C ARG A 50 5.97 3.02 19.44
N MET A 51 4.98 3.82 19.05
CA MET A 51 3.56 3.49 19.08
C MET A 51 3.07 2.97 17.72
N CYS A 52 2.06 2.10 17.70
CA CYS A 52 1.36 1.72 16.47
C CYS A 52 0.20 2.68 16.21
N TRP A 53 0.18 3.29 15.04
CA TRP A 53 -0.87 4.20 14.57
C TRP A 53 -1.69 3.53 13.48
N GLU A 54 -3.01 3.69 13.56
CA GLU A 54 -3.95 3.30 12.51
C GLU A 54 -4.33 4.54 11.69
N ILE A 55 -4.05 4.50 10.39
CA ILE A 55 -4.50 5.50 9.43
C ILE A 55 -5.61 4.89 8.60
N ARG A 56 -6.82 5.46 8.70
CA ARG A 56 -7.98 4.99 7.95
C ARG A 56 -8.11 5.75 6.64
N GLN A 57 -8.33 5.02 5.56
CA GLN A 57 -8.55 5.56 4.23
C GLN A 57 -9.79 4.92 3.62
N HIS A 58 -10.54 5.70 2.84
CA HIS A 58 -11.72 5.22 2.13
C HIS A 58 -11.52 5.37 0.62
N TYR A 59 -11.60 4.25 -0.09
CA TYR A 59 -11.37 4.17 -1.53
C TYR A 59 -12.73 3.96 -2.19
N LEU A 60 -13.18 4.98 -2.90
CA LEU A 60 -14.45 4.97 -3.61
C LEU A 60 -14.27 4.28 -4.97
N PRO A 61 -15.23 3.48 -5.45
CA PRO A 61 -15.15 2.91 -6.80
C PRO A 61 -15.11 4.01 -7.85
N ALA A 62 -14.30 3.80 -8.89
CA ALA A 62 -14.27 4.65 -10.07
C ALA A 62 -14.97 3.95 -11.26
N GLN A 63 -14.98 4.60 -12.44
CA GLN A 63 -15.74 4.13 -13.61
C GLN A 63 -15.35 2.74 -14.12
N ALA A 64 -14.14 2.26 -13.84
CA ALA A 64 -13.66 0.97 -14.31
C ALA A 64 -13.40 0.01 -13.15
N PRO A 65 -13.67 -1.31 -13.31
CA PRO A 65 -13.34 -2.31 -12.30
C PRO A 65 -11.86 -2.27 -11.88
N GLY A 66 -11.59 -2.38 -10.59
CA GLY A 66 -10.24 -2.31 -10.04
C GLY A 66 -9.63 -0.90 -9.99
N ARG A 67 -10.39 0.14 -10.37
CA ARG A 67 -10.03 1.54 -10.17
C ARG A 67 -10.80 2.14 -9.00
N PHE A 68 -10.08 2.89 -8.19
CA PHE A 68 -10.61 3.56 -7.02
C PHE A 68 -10.13 4.99 -6.94
N LEU A 69 -10.86 5.81 -6.20
CA LEU A 69 -10.52 7.19 -5.89
C LEU A 69 -10.30 7.32 -4.38
N LEU A 70 -9.10 7.72 -4.00
CA LEU A 70 -8.78 8.13 -2.64
C LEU A 70 -8.91 9.66 -2.56
N LYS A 71 -9.80 10.14 -1.67
CA LYS A 71 -9.91 11.57 -1.35
C LYS A 71 -9.21 11.82 -0.02
N GLY A 72 -8.25 12.77 -0.01
CA GLY A 72 -7.74 13.34 1.24
C GLY A 72 -8.75 14.30 1.87
N GLU A 73 -8.51 14.72 3.12
CA GLU A 73 -9.25 15.83 3.72
C GLU A 73 -8.85 17.14 3.03
N GLY A 74 -9.83 17.85 2.46
CA GLY A 74 -9.65 19.12 1.73
C GLY A 74 -9.54 19.00 0.20
N ASP A 75 -9.53 20.15 -0.49
CA ASP A 75 -9.62 20.26 -1.95
C ASP A 75 -8.31 19.94 -2.70
N CYS A 76 -7.24 19.61 -1.98
CA CYS A 76 -5.94 19.31 -2.58
C CYS A 76 -5.65 17.82 -2.58
N SER A 77 -5.98 17.22 -3.73
CA SER A 77 -5.46 15.99 -4.34
C SER A 77 -6.29 14.71 -4.16
N LYS A 78 -7.16 14.50 -5.15
CA LYS A 78 -7.65 13.17 -5.54
C LYS A 78 -6.46 12.30 -5.98
N VAL A 79 -6.43 11.06 -5.50
CA VAL A 79 -5.45 10.06 -5.93
C VAL A 79 -6.21 8.93 -6.61
N ASP A 80 -5.93 8.72 -7.89
CA ASP A 80 -6.43 7.57 -8.62
C ASP A 80 -5.61 6.34 -8.23
N VAL A 81 -6.29 5.29 -7.81
CA VAL A 81 -5.69 4.02 -7.43
C VAL A 81 -6.14 2.95 -8.43
N VAL A 82 -5.19 2.23 -9.00
CA VAL A 82 -5.46 1.15 -9.95
C VAL A 82 -4.83 -0.13 -9.45
N VAL A 83 -5.64 -1.17 -9.30
CA VAL A 83 -5.16 -2.53 -9.07
C VAL A 83 -4.64 -3.07 -10.39
N GLY A 84 -3.33 -3.30 -10.47
CA GLY A 84 -2.69 -3.76 -11.69
C GLY A 84 -2.67 -5.28 -11.81
N GLU A 85 -1.80 -5.91 -11.03
CA GLU A 85 -1.64 -7.36 -11.00
C GLU A 85 -1.92 -7.84 -9.58
N VAL A 86 -2.70 -8.90 -9.43
CA VAL A 86 -3.04 -9.45 -8.12
C VAL A 86 -3.10 -10.97 -8.18
N ASP A 87 -2.36 -11.59 -7.27
CA ASP A 87 -2.59 -12.95 -6.83
C ASP A 87 -3.13 -12.87 -5.39
N PRO A 88 -4.43 -13.13 -5.17
CA PRO A 88 -5.06 -13.01 -3.86
C PRO A 88 -4.41 -13.82 -2.73
N SER A 89 -3.64 -14.85 -3.07
CA SER A 89 -2.94 -15.72 -2.14
C SER A 89 -1.50 -15.28 -1.84
N SER A 90 -0.94 -14.39 -2.66
CA SER A 90 0.50 -14.08 -2.65
C SER A 90 0.79 -12.58 -2.63
N PHE A 91 0.42 -11.84 -3.68
CA PHE A 91 0.84 -10.44 -3.85
C PHE A 91 -0.19 -9.57 -4.58
N ALA A 92 -0.04 -8.25 -4.47
CA ALA A 92 -0.76 -7.28 -5.27
C ALA A 92 0.14 -6.09 -5.63
N ILE A 93 0.07 -5.63 -6.88
CA ILE A 93 0.76 -4.44 -7.38
C ILE A 93 -0.29 -3.37 -7.68
N LEU A 94 -0.23 -2.26 -6.96
CA LEU A 94 -1.14 -1.13 -7.12
C LEU A 94 -0.40 0.09 -7.65
N TYR A 95 -1.05 0.84 -8.53
CA TYR A 95 -0.58 2.12 -9.05
C TYR A 95 -1.37 3.25 -8.42
N TYR A 96 -0.68 4.30 -8.03
CA TYR A 96 -1.25 5.50 -7.44
C TYR A 96 -0.83 6.70 -8.28
N GLN A 97 -1.81 7.43 -8.79
CA GLN A 97 -1.59 8.62 -9.60
C GLN A 97 -2.17 9.84 -8.90
N LYS A 98 -1.30 10.82 -8.63
CA LYS A 98 -1.65 12.13 -8.05
C LYS A 98 -1.18 13.22 -9.01
N GLY A 99 -2.10 13.80 -9.76
CA GLY A 99 -1.76 14.74 -10.84
C GLY A 99 -0.87 14.06 -11.89
N ARG A 100 0.35 14.56 -12.07
CA ARG A 100 1.36 13.99 -13.00
C ARG A 100 2.31 13.00 -12.33
N SER A 101 2.22 12.81 -11.02
CA SER A 101 3.11 11.92 -10.26
C SER A 101 2.49 10.53 -10.14
N VAL A 102 3.25 9.51 -10.55
CA VAL A 102 2.91 8.10 -10.39
C VAL A 102 3.75 7.47 -9.29
N SER A 103 3.15 6.54 -8.55
CA SER A 103 3.85 5.64 -7.64
C SER A 103 3.30 4.23 -7.77
N VAL A 104 4.15 3.25 -7.53
CA VAL A 104 3.82 1.82 -7.59
C VAL A 104 4.06 1.21 -6.21
N LYS A 105 3.11 0.43 -5.71
CA LYS A 105 3.23 -0.25 -4.41
C LYS A 105 3.07 -1.75 -4.60
N LEU A 106 4.00 -2.51 -4.02
CA LEU A 106 3.94 -3.95 -3.90
C LEU A 106 3.46 -4.34 -2.51
N TYR A 107 2.39 -5.12 -2.49
CA TYR A 107 1.84 -5.72 -1.29
C TYR A 107 2.01 -7.23 -1.33
N GLY A 108 2.34 -7.84 -0.19
CA GLY A 108 2.41 -9.29 -0.01
C GLY A 108 1.45 -9.77 1.08
N ARG A 109 1.01 -11.03 1.01
CA ARG A 109 0.29 -11.68 2.13
C ARG A 109 1.20 -11.93 3.33
N SER A 110 2.52 -11.93 3.11
CA SER A 110 3.60 -11.90 4.08
C SER A 110 4.48 -10.67 3.85
N SER A 111 5.30 -10.31 4.85
CA SER A 111 6.27 -9.21 4.73
C SER A 111 7.44 -9.50 3.77
N ARG A 112 7.57 -10.75 3.33
CA ARG A 112 8.48 -11.21 2.28
C ARG A 112 7.66 -11.84 1.16
N VAL A 113 8.10 -11.63 -0.08
CA VAL A 113 7.55 -12.30 -1.27
C VAL A 113 8.71 -12.99 -2.01
N SER A 114 8.41 -13.84 -2.99
CA SER A 114 9.45 -14.50 -3.77
C SER A 114 10.17 -13.52 -4.70
N ASP A 115 11.41 -13.85 -5.07
CA ASP A 115 12.23 -13.05 -6.00
C ASP A 115 11.50 -12.83 -7.33
N ALA A 116 10.79 -13.84 -7.85
CA ALA A 116 9.98 -13.71 -9.06
C ALA A 116 8.87 -12.64 -8.94
N VAL A 117 8.32 -12.41 -7.74
CA VAL A 117 7.35 -11.33 -7.50
C VAL A 117 8.05 -9.97 -7.42
N VAL A 118 9.26 -9.93 -6.84
CA VAL A 118 10.10 -8.71 -6.83
C VAL A 118 10.47 -8.31 -8.25
N ASP A 119 10.97 -9.24 -9.08
CA ASP A 119 11.32 -9.00 -10.48
C ASP A 119 10.14 -8.45 -11.29
N LYS A 120 8.95 -9.04 -11.08
CA LYS A 120 7.71 -8.54 -11.68
C LYS A 120 7.41 -7.10 -11.26
N PHE A 121 7.52 -6.81 -9.96
CA PHE A 121 7.31 -5.46 -9.45
C PHE A 121 8.29 -4.46 -10.09
N GLU A 122 9.58 -4.78 -10.14
CA GLU A 122 10.57 -3.91 -10.75
C GLU A 122 10.36 -3.72 -12.26
N GLN A 123 9.90 -4.75 -12.96
CA GLN A 123 9.50 -4.63 -14.36
C GLN A 123 8.34 -3.63 -14.52
N ARG A 124 7.34 -3.67 -13.62
CA ARG A 124 6.23 -2.71 -13.61
C ARG A 124 6.69 -1.29 -13.27
N VAL A 125 7.61 -1.15 -12.33
CA VAL A 125 8.25 0.14 -11.97
C VAL A 125 8.94 0.75 -13.20
N ARG A 126 9.77 -0.03 -13.91
CA ARG A 126 10.43 0.42 -15.14
C ARG A 126 9.44 0.80 -16.23
N ALA A 127 8.35 0.04 -16.39
CA ALA A 127 7.32 0.30 -17.40
C ALA A 127 6.59 1.64 -17.21
N VAL A 128 6.53 2.18 -15.99
CA VAL A 128 5.95 3.51 -15.71
C VAL A 128 7.00 4.62 -15.63
N GLY A 129 8.24 4.36 -16.06
CA GLY A 129 9.32 5.35 -16.09
C GLY A 129 9.88 5.70 -14.70
N LEU A 130 9.72 4.80 -13.72
CA LEU A 130 10.42 4.84 -12.44
C LEU A 130 11.63 3.90 -12.49
N SER A 131 12.57 4.12 -11.59
CA SER A 131 13.86 3.44 -11.56
C SER A 131 14.18 2.95 -10.15
N GLU A 132 15.24 2.16 -10.03
CA GLU A 132 15.63 1.51 -8.77
C GLU A 132 16.02 2.53 -7.68
N ASP A 133 16.61 3.67 -8.05
CA ASP A 133 17.00 4.77 -7.14
C ASP A 133 15.81 5.43 -6.44
N VAL A 134 14.61 5.26 -6.98
CA VAL A 134 13.35 5.74 -6.38
C VAL A 134 12.47 4.60 -5.90
N THR A 135 13.04 3.41 -5.71
CA THR A 135 12.38 2.20 -5.22
C THR A 135 12.88 1.86 -3.82
N TYR A 136 11.94 1.71 -2.89
CA TYR A 136 12.22 1.53 -1.48
C TYR A 136 11.53 0.26 -0.97
N TYR A 137 12.30 -0.63 -0.36
CA TYR A 137 11.80 -1.86 0.26
C TYR A 137 11.60 -1.67 1.76
N PHE A 138 10.49 -2.18 2.28
CA PHE A 138 10.09 -2.01 3.66
C PHE A 138 10.67 -3.13 4.52
N PRO A 139 11.07 -2.84 5.77
CA PRO A 139 11.67 -3.86 6.62
C PRO A 139 10.66 -4.94 7.02
N THR A 140 11.17 -6.15 7.20
CA THR A 140 10.36 -7.32 7.56
C THR A 140 10.19 -7.48 9.08
N TYR A 141 10.80 -6.59 9.86
CA TYR A 141 10.86 -6.62 11.32
C TYR A 141 10.10 -5.42 11.91
N GLY A 142 9.58 -5.61 13.12
CA GLY A 142 8.62 -4.70 13.73
C GLY A 142 7.39 -5.50 14.13
N ARG A 143 7.32 -5.89 15.41
CA ARG A 143 6.16 -6.63 15.92
C ARG A 143 4.95 -5.72 15.92
N TRP A 144 3.95 -6.07 15.11
CA TRP A 144 2.58 -5.60 15.25
C TRP A 144 1.95 -6.35 16.42
N HIS A 145 2.25 -5.92 17.64
CA HIS A 145 1.29 -6.19 18.70
C HIS A 145 0.11 -5.25 18.41
N MET A 146 -0.82 -5.71 17.58
CA MET A 146 -2.19 -5.26 17.77
C MET A 146 -2.50 -5.69 19.20
N VAL A 147 -2.66 -4.72 20.10
CA VAL A 147 -3.50 -4.96 21.27
C VAL A 147 -4.88 -5.15 20.68
N LEU A 148 -5.17 -6.36 20.22
CA LEU A 148 -6.54 -6.83 20.21
C LEU A 148 -6.84 -6.96 21.69
N GLU A 149 -7.48 -5.95 22.27
CA GLU A 149 -8.40 -6.26 23.35
C GLU A 149 -9.43 -7.21 22.73
N GLU A 150 -9.15 -8.51 22.84
CA GLU A 150 -10.20 -9.50 22.90
C GLU A 150 -10.99 -9.19 24.17
N THR A 151 -11.95 -8.26 24.08
CA THR A 151 -13.05 -8.24 25.03
C THR A 151 -13.94 -9.45 24.74
N HIS A 152 -13.46 -10.62 25.17
CA HIS A 152 -14.36 -11.69 25.57
C HIS A 152 -14.87 -11.34 26.98
N VAL A 153 -16.07 -10.75 27.06
CA VAL A 153 -17.12 -11.06 28.06
C VAL A 153 -18.46 -10.74 27.42
#